data_AF-A0A4Q3GR11-F1
#
_entry.id   AF-A0A4Q3GR11-F1
#
_cell.length_a   1.000
_cell.length_b   1.000
_cell.length_c   1.000
_cell.angle_alpha   90.00
_cell.angle_beta   90.00
_cell.angle_gamma   90.00
#
_symmetry.space_group_name_H-M   'P 1'
#
loop_
_entity.id
_entity.type
_entity.pdbx_description
1 polymer ?
#
loop_
_entity_poly.entity_id
_entity_poly.type
_entity_poly.pdbx_seq_one_letter_code
_entity_poly.pdbx_strand_id
1 'polypeptide(L)'
;MAIGKHGRHADRYVGTATMAIPPLDEHLKKFTAGAISIGVEYRVLTDDIIKAMGLTAVDGMQNLNDSGVSLHVFAKAADGDLERLRFDCFEDDPHFHYISWAEITHDVIYLDPVVTGDLLAWAVNAIRTRLPEMLAYAGVENAAQLVDQAQLEAILPQVAEAAYRARDHSDRTAVESTTLAAGGSAHS
;
A
#
# COMPACT_ATOMS: atom_id res chain seq x y z
N MET A 1 15.74 -15.94 7.25
CA MET A 1 14.33 -15.61 6.95
C MET A 1 13.82 -16.64 5.96
N ALA A 2 12.69 -17.31 6.23
CA ALA A 2 12.23 -18.40 5.36
C ALA A 2 11.33 -17.85 4.25
N ILE A 3 11.90 -17.66 3.05
CA ILE A 3 11.18 -17.45 1.79
C ILE A 3 10.50 -18.78 1.41
N GLY A 4 9.28 -18.99 1.90
CA GLY A 4 8.49 -20.17 1.56
C GLY A 4 7.66 -19.92 0.30
N LYS A 5 8.17 -20.31 -0.89
CA LYS A 5 7.38 -20.39 -2.13
C LYS A 5 6.35 -21.52 -2.06
N HIS A 6 5.31 -21.36 -1.26
CA HIS A 6 4.18 -22.30 -1.22
C HIS A 6 3.15 -21.91 -2.27
N GLY A 7 3.27 -22.48 -3.48
CA GLY A 7 2.19 -22.68 -4.45
C GLY A 7 1.33 -21.48 -4.86
N ARG A 8 1.71 -20.26 -4.48
CA ARG A 8 0.97 -19.01 -4.65
C ARG A 8 1.89 -18.06 -5.39
N HIS A 9 1.37 -17.37 -6.40
CA HIS A 9 2.07 -16.33 -7.15
C HIS A 9 2.22 -15.06 -6.28
N ALA A 10 2.83 -15.20 -5.10
CA ALA A 10 3.02 -14.15 -4.12
C ALA A 10 4.29 -14.42 -3.30
N ASP A 11 5.08 -13.38 -3.06
CA ASP A 11 6.18 -13.42 -2.11
C ASP A 11 5.63 -13.09 -0.72
N ARG A 12 5.79 -14.01 0.23
CA ARG A 12 5.26 -13.88 1.60
C ARG A 12 6.37 -13.54 2.58
N TYR A 13 6.15 -12.46 3.33
CA TYR A 13 7.03 -12.00 4.40
C TYR A 13 6.37 -12.22 5.76
N VAL A 14 7.16 -12.61 6.76
CA VAL A 14 6.69 -13.01 8.09
C VAL A 14 7.56 -12.37 9.16
N GLY A 15 6.91 -11.73 10.13
CA GLY A 15 7.55 -11.10 11.29
C GLY A 15 7.59 -9.58 11.22
N THR A 16 7.69 -8.95 12.39
CA THR A 16 7.58 -7.49 12.56
C THR A 16 8.64 -6.69 11.80
N ALA A 17 9.85 -7.25 11.65
CA ALA A 17 10.97 -6.62 10.95
C ALA A 17 10.77 -6.52 9.42
N THR A 18 9.79 -7.24 8.86
CA THR A 18 9.49 -7.23 7.42
C THR A 18 8.02 -6.91 7.17
N MET A 19 7.38 -6.17 8.06
CA MET A 19 6.07 -5.61 7.75
C MET A 19 6.21 -4.53 6.68
N ALA A 20 5.11 -4.24 5.98
CA ALA A 20 5.12 -3.26 4.91
C ALA A 20 5.51 -1.89 5.48
N ILE A 21 6.33 -1.15 4.75
CA ILE A 21 6.77 0.19 5.15
C ILE A 21 5.53 1.05 5.33
N PRO A 22 5.28 1.62 6.52
CA PRO A 22 4.06 2.39 6.76
C PRO A 22 3.99 3.60 5.81
N PRO A 23 2.78 4.15 5.56
CA PRO A 23 2.65 5.45 4.92
C PRO A 23 3.16 6.56 5.83
N LEU A 24 3.57 7.67 5.23
CA LEU A 24 3.87 8.91 5.95
C LEU A 24 2.60 9.74 6.05
N ASP A 25 2.14 9.99 7.28
CA ASP A 25 0.92 10.77 7.53
C ASP A 25 0.94 12.16 6.86
N GLU A 26 2.10 12.79 6.75
CA GLU A 26 2.28 14.09 6.07
C GLU A 26 1.95 14.04 4.57
N HIS A 27 2.17 12.89 3.93
CA HIS A 27 1.90 12.69 2.50
C HIS A 27 0.57 11.99 2.23
N LEU A 28 -0.13 11.55 3.27
CA LEU A 28 -1.28 10.67 3.17
C LEU A 28 -2.60 11.45 3.20
N LYS A 29 -3.31 11.47 2.07
CA LYS A 29 -4.69 12.00 2.01
C LYS A 29 -5.70 10.87 2.16
N LYS A 30 -6.46 10.85 3.26
CA LYS A 30 -7.49 9.82 3.54
C LYS A 30 -8.90 10.23 3.10
N PHE A 31 -9.65 9.25 2.60
CA PHE A 31 -11.08 9.32 2.27
C PHE A 31 -11.80 8.17 2.97
N THR A 32 -12.85 8.47 3.75
CA THR A 32 -13.52 7.46 4.59
C THR A 32 -14.90 7.11 4.06
N ALA A 33 -15.18 5.80 3.98
CA ALA A 33 -16.47 5.19 3.67
C ALA A 33 -16.82 4.19 4.79
N GLY A 34 -17.60 4.65 5.78
CA GLY A 34 -18.01 3.85 6.92
C GLY A 34 -16.85 3.30 7.76
N ALA A 35 -16.58 2.01 7.61
CA ALA A 35 -15.51 1.30 8.32
C ALA A 35 -14.23 1.12 7.50
N ILE A 36 -14.22 1.60 6.25
CA ILE A 36 -13.07 1.60 5.35
C ILE A 36 -12.57 3.02 5.19
N SER A 37 -11.25 3.20 5.18
CA SER A 37 -10.60 4.43 4.73
C SER A 37 -9.60 4.12 3.62
N ILE A 38 -9.59 4.92 2.56
CA ILE A 38 -8.61 4.82 1.48
C ILE A 38 -7.66 6.01 1.58
N GLY A 39 -6.39 5.75 1.80
CA GLY A 39 -5.31 6.73 1.76
C GLY A 39 -4.67 6.79 0.37
N VAL A 40 -4.41 8.01 -0.10
CA VAL A 40 -3.63 8.27 -1.31
C VAL A 40 -2.30 8.91 -0.89
N GLU A 41 -1.19 8.30 -1.31
CA GLU A 41 0.18 8.76 -1.05
C GLU A 41 0.97 8.70 -2.37
N TYR A 42 1.78 9.71 -2.69
CA TYR A 42 2.85 9.53 -3.68
C TYR A 42 4.12 9.16 -2.93
N ARG A 43 4.70 8.01 -3.27
CA ARG A 43 5.85 7.45 -2.57
C ARG A 43 7.08 7.51 -3.44
N VAL A 44 8.22 7.72 -2.80
CA VAL A 44 9.55 7.50 -3.36
C VAL A 44 10.22 6.46 -2.49
N LEU A 45 10.71 5.38 -3.10
CA LEU A 45 11.46 4.33 -2.43
C LEU A 45 12.86 4.27 -3.05
N THR A 46 13.83 4.77 -2.30
CA THR A 46 15.24 4.64 -2.62
C THR A 46 15.97 3.89 -1.52
N ASP A 47 17.13 3.30 -1.86
CA ASP A 47 18.00 2.65 -0.86
C ASP A 47 18.32 3.58 0.32
N ASP A 48 18.50 4.88 0.06
CA ASP A 48 18.75 5.89 1.10
C ASP A 48 17.53 6.11 2.00
N ILE A 49 16.31 6.10 1.45
CA ILE A 49 15.07 6.17 2.25
C ILE A 49 14.93 4.91 3.11
N ILE A 50 15.13 3.72 2.54
CA ILE A 50 15.05 2.46 3.29
C ILE A 50 16.03 2.48 4.47
N LYS A 51 17.27 2.91 4.21
CA LYS A 51 18.31 3.05 5.22
C LYS A 51 17.96 4.10 6.27
N ALA A 52 17.45 5.27 5.86
CA ALA A 52 17.06 6.34 6.78
C ALA A 52 15.91 5.91 7.70
N MET A 53 15.01 5.05 7.22
CA MET A 53 13.93 4.47 8.04
C MET A 53 14.41 3.35 8.97
N GLY A 54 15.70 2.99 8.94
CA GLY A 54 16.25 1.90 9.75
C GLY A 54 15.76 0.52 9.32
N LEU A 55 15.24 0.42 8.10
CA LEU A 55 14.76 -0.83 7.52
C LEU A 55 15.89 -1.50 6.75
N THR A 56 15.92 -2.84 6.78
CA THR A 56 16.78 -3.61 5.89
C THR A 56 16.00 -3.94 4.63
N ALA A 57 16.54 -3.57 3.47
CA ALA A 57 16.05 -4.10 2.20
C ALA A 57 15.98 -5.63 2.31
N VAL A 58 14.83 -6.20 1.94
CA VAL A 58 14.69 -7.65 1.91
C VAL A 58 15.60 -8.23 0.83
N ASP A 59 16.14 -9.42 1.10
CA ASP A 59 17.14 -10.07 0.25
C ASP A 59 16.64 -10.17 -1.21
N GLY A 60 17.32 -9.48 -2.13
CA GLY A 60 16.94 -9.38 -3.55
C GLY A 60 16.47 -7.99 -4.02
N MET A 61 16.08 -7.09 -3.12
CA MET A 61 15.83 -5.67 -3.43
C MET A 61 17.16 -4.89 -3.34
N GLN A 62 17.86 -4.73 -4.47
CA GLN A 62 19.08 -3.93 -4.55
C GLN A 62 18.87 -2.80 -5.56
N ASN A 63 19.45 -1.62 -5.29
CA ASN A 63 19.33 -0.44 -6.14
C ASN A 63 17.87 0.04 -6.25
N LEU A 64 17.16 0.12 -5.13
CA LEU A 64 15.80 0.64 -5.12
C LEU A 64 15.85 2.10 -5.58
N ASN A 65 15.07 2.38 -6.60
CA ASN A 65 14.81 3.72 -7.11
C ASN A 65 13.51 3.67 -7.89
N ASP A 66 12.40 3.61 -7.15
CA ASP A 66 11.07 3.58 -7.74
C ASP A 66 10.17 4.61 -7.06
N SER A 67 9.12 5.02 -7.75
CA SER A 67 8.15 5.97 -7.24
C SER A 67 6.80 5.78 -7.91
N GLY A 68 5.77 6.29 -7.25
CA GLY A 68 4.43 6.31 -7.80
C GLY A 68 3.39 6.43 -6.72
N VAL A 69 2.13 6.21 -7.12
CA VAL A 69 1.00 6.37 -6.20
C VAL A 69 0.73 5.07 -5.47
N SER A 70 0.60 5.16 -4.16
CA SER A 70 0.11 4.10 -3.30
C SER A 70 -1.33 4.38 -2.89
N LEU A 71 -2.19 3.38 -3.06
CA LEU A 71 -3.52 3.36 -2.47
C LEU A 71 -3.52 2.44 -1.26
N HIS A 72 -3.64 3.03 -0.08
CA HIS A 72 -3.67 2.36 1.21
C HIS A 72 -5.12 2.08 1.59
N VAL A 73 -5.48 0.83 1.88
CA VAL A 73 -6.83 0.48 2.33
C VAL A 73 -6.79 0.08 3.79
N PHE A 74 -7.37 0.92 4.63
CA PHE A 74 -7.52 0.71 6.05
C PHE A 74 -8.90 0.17 6.39
N ALA A 75 -8.96 -0.78 7.30
CA ALA A 75 -10.19 -1.29 7.89
C ALA A 75 -10.19 -1.01 9.39
N LYS A 76 -11.31 -0.52 9.93
CA LYS A 76 -11.50 -0.33 11.37
C LYS A 76 -11.27 -1.63 12.13
N ALA A 77 -10.50 -1.56 13.21
CA ALA A 77 -10.33 -2.62 14.19
C ALA A 77 -10.42 -2.06 15.62
N ALA A 78 -10.42 -2.93 16.63
CA ALA A 78 -10.57 -2.54 18.03
C ALA A 78 -9.48 -1.56 18.50
N ASP A 79 -8.24 -1.78 18.05
CA ASP A 79 -7.06 -1.01 18.46
C ASP A 79 -6.68 0.10 17.45
N GLY A 80 -7.62 0.46 16.56
CA GLY A 80 -7.43 1.48 15.54
C GLY A 80 -7.59 0.96 14.11
N ASP A 81 -7.51 1.87 13.15
CA ASP A 81 -7.56 1.55 11.72
C ASP A 81 -6.29 0.82 11.31
N LEU A 82 -6.42 -0.39 10.79
CA LEU A 82 -5.31 -1.22 10.35
C LEU A 82 -5.26 -1.26 8.83
N GLU A 83 -4.08 -1.05 8.25
CA GLU A 83 -3.87 -1.21 6.80
C GLU A 83 -4.00 -2.69 6.45
N ARG A 84 -4.86 -3.02 5.48
CA ARG A 84 -5.14 -4.40 5.07
C ARG A 84 -4.69 -4.69 3.65
N LEU A 85 -4.75 -3.68 2.79
CA LEU A 85 -4.31 -3.76 1.41
C LEU A 85 -3.49 -2.52 1.10
N ARG A 86 -2.50 -2.66 0.24
CA ARG A 86 -1.81 -1.54 -0.37
C ARG A 86 -1.59 -1.81 -1.84
N PHE A 87 -1.91 -0.86 -2.70
CA PHE A 87 -1.63 -0.95 -4.13
C PHE A 87 -0.53 0.04 -4.47
N ASP A 88 0.67 -0.45 -4.74
CA ASP A 88 1.81 0.36 -5.16
C ASP A 88 1.82 0.43 -6.68
N CYS A 89 1.17 1.48 -7.20
CA CYS A 89 1.08 1.76 -8.63
C CYS A 89 2.34 2.52 -9.06
N PHE A 90 3.48 1.87 -8.88
CA PHE A 90 4.79 2.42 -9.18
C PHE A 90 5.15 2.31 -10.66
N GLU A 91 6.19 3.05 -11.06
CA GLU A 91 6.63 3.16 -12.44
C GLU A 91 7.36 1.88 -12.91
N ASP A 92 8.27 1.36 -12.09
CA ASP A 92 9.15 0.25 -12.48
C ASP A 92 8.67 -1.11 -11.95
N ASP A 93 8.28 -1.19 -10.68
CA ASP A 93 7.94 -2.45 -10.02
C ASP A 93 6.54 -2.41 -9.39
N PRO A 94 5.48 -2.47 -10.20
CA PRO A 94 4.13 -2.35 -9.70
C PRO A 94 3.62 -3.64 -9.03
N HIS A 95 3.08 -3.47 -7.84
CA HIS A 95 2.64 -4.60 -7.02
C HIS A 95 1.55 -4.19 -6.05
N PHE A 96 0.96 -5.18 -5.38
CA PHE A 96 0.05 -4.91 -4.27
C PHE A 96 0.28 -5.87 -3.11
N HIS A 97 -0.17 -5.45 -1.94
CA HIS A 97 0.06 -6.10 -0.67
C HIS A 97 -1.26 -6.61 -0.09
N TYR A 98 -1.24 -7.81 0.49
CA TYR A 98 -2.16 -8.20 1.54
C TYR A 98 -1.44 -8.13 2.88
N ILE A 99 -1.99 -7.41 3.85
CA ILE A 99 -1.35 -7.20 5.17
C ILE A 99 -2.25 -7.82 6.25
N SER A 100 -1.71 -8.84 6.93
CA SER A 100 -2.35 -9.47 8.09
C SER A 100 -1.59 -9.13 9.36
N TRP A 101 -2.19 -8.27 10.18
CA TRP A 101 -1.66 -7.91 11.50
C TRP A 101 -1.88 -8.98 12.57
N ALA A 102 -2.85 -9.89 12.38
CA ALA A 102 -3.05 -11.01 13.30
C ALA A 102 -1.91 -12.03 13.16
N GLU A 103 -1.49 -12.30 11.92
CA GLU A 103 -0.43 -13.26 11.62
C GLU A 103 0.95 -12.60 11.52
N ILE A 104 1.02 -11.27 11.55
CA ILE A 104 2.23 -10.46 11.29
C ILE A 104 2.89 -10.92 9.99
N THR A 105 2.09 -10.89 8.92
CA THR A 105 2.53 -11.24 7.57
C THR A 105 2.09 -10.18 6.58
N HIS A 106 2.86 -10.04 5.50
CA HIS A 106 2.32 -9.47 4.28
C HIS A 106 2.69 -10.32 3.06
N ASP A 107 1.80 -10.37 2.09
CA ASP A 107 2.02 -10.99 0.79
C ASP A 107 2.17 -9.89 -0.26
N VAL A 108 3.24 -9.95 -1.04
CA VAL A 108 3.49 -9.08 -2.19
C VAL A 108 3.15 -9.82 -3.47
N ILE A 109 2.29 -9.22 -4.29
CA ILE A 109 1.88 -9.75 -5.59
C ILE A 109 2.30 -8.75 -6.65
N TYR A 110 3.28 -9.15 -7.45
CA TYR A 110 3.75 -8.39 -8.60
C TYR A 110 2.78 -8.54 -9.77
N LEU A 111 2.53 -7.42 -10.46
CA LEU A 111 1.61 -7.36 -11.59
C LEU A 111 2.42 -7.24 -12.88
N ASP A 112 2.04 -7.99 -13.91
CA ASP A 112 2.58 -7.79 -15.26
C ASP A 112 1.93 -6.53 -15.85
N PRO A 113 2.68 -5.44 -16.07
CA PRO A 113 2.11 -4.20 -16.58
C PRO A 113 1.56 -4.35 -18.01
N VAL A 114 2.09 -5.30 -18.80
CA VAL A 114 1.62 -5.56 -20.18
C VAL A 114 0.18 -6.07 -20.17
N VAL A 115 -0.16 -6.94 -19.22
CA VAL A 115 -1.50 -7.52 -19.09
C VAL A 115 -2.44 -6.63 -18.28
N THR A 116 -1.90 -5.94 -17.27
CA THR A 116 -2.71 -5.18 -16.31
C THR A 116 -3.13 -3.81 -16.85
N GLY A 117 -2.35 -3.19 -17.76
CA GLY A 117 -2.63 -1.87 -18.30
C GLY A 117 -2.25 -0.75 -17.32
N ASP A 118 -3.10 0.28 -17.17
CA ASP A 118 -2.88 1.30 -16.14
C ASP A 118 -3.23 0.72 -14.76
N LEU A 119 -2.20 0.51 -13.92
CA LEU A 119 -2.33 -0.09 -12.60
C LEU A 119 -3.17 0.75 -11.65
N LEU A 120 -3.12 2.08 -11.76
CA LEU A 120 -3.93 2.94 -10.89
C LEU A 120 -5.41 2.77 -11.24
N ALA A 121 -5.74 2.73 -12.53
CA ALA A 121 -7.09 2.44 -12.98
C ALA A 121 -7.54 1.03 -12.54
N TRP A 122 -6.66 0.03 -12.67
CA TRP A 122 -6.91 -1.33 -12.20
C TRP A 122 -7.16 -1.39 -10.69
N ALA A 123 -6.32 -0.73 -9.88
CA ALA A 123 -6.42 -0.73 -8.43
C ALA A 123 -7.73 -0.08 -7.95
N VAL A 124 -8.12 1.06 -8.53
CA VAL A 124 -9.41 1.70 -8.24
C VAL A 124 -10.58 0.77 -8.58
N ASN A 125 -10.50 0.03 -9.69
CA ASN A 125 -11.52 -0.94 -10.06
C ASN A 125 -11.53 -2.19 -9.15
N ALA A 126 -10.37 -2.68 -8.74
CA ALA A 126 -10.24 -3.77 -7.79
C ALA A 126 -10.86 -3.40 -6.43
N ILE A 127 -10.55 -2.21 -5.91
CA ILE A 127 -11.19 -1.68 -4.69
C ILE A 127 -12.71 -1.59 -4.88
N ARG A 128 -13.18 -1.11 -6.02
CA ARG A 128 -14.62 -0.99 -6.29
C ARG A 128 -15.35 -2.34 -6.26
N THR A 129 -14.74 -3.37 -6.85
CA THR A 129 -15.46 -4.60 -7.23
C THR A 129 -15.08 -5.84 -6.44
N ARG A 130 -13.94 -5.82 -5.73
CA ARG A 130 -13.34 -6.98 -5.06
C ARG A 130 -12.95 -6.74 -3.61
N LEU A 131 -13.18 -5.54 -3.07
CA LEU A 131 -12.69 -5.18 -1.76
C LEU A 131 -13.12 -6.16 -0.65
N PRO A 132 -14.39 -6.61 -0.55
CA PRO A 132 -14.78 -7.60 0.46
C PRO A 132 -13.95 -8.89 0.41
N GLU A 133 -13.74 -9.46 -0.78
CA GLU A 133 -12.98 -10.70 -0.95
C GLU A 133 -11.49 -10.50 -0.64
N MET A 134 -10.93 -9.35 -1.04
CA MET A 134 -9.54 -9.01 -0.74
C MET A 134 -9.32 -8.80 0.76
N LEU A 135 -10.24 -8.14 1.45
CA LEU A 135 -10.19 -7.98 2.91
C LEU A 135 -10.33 -9.32 3.63
N ALA A 136 -11.21 -10.21 3.17
CA ALA A 136 -11.32 -11.56 3.71
C ALA A 136 -10.01 -12.34 3.54
N TYR A 137 -9.34 -12.19 2.39
CA TYR A 137 -8.01 -12.78 2.18
C TYR A 137 -6.95 -12.21 3.14
N ALA A 138 -7.02 -10.91 3.44
CA ALA A 138 -6.15 -10.25 4.43
C ALA A 138 -6.48 -10.62 5.90
N GLY A 139 -7.44 -11.52 6.13
CA GLY A 139 -7.82 -11.98 7.46
C GLY A 139 -8.82 -11.08 8.19
N VAL A 140 -9.55 -10.22 7.46
CA VAL A 140 -10.63 -9.41 8.06
C VAL A 140 -11.89 -10.27 8.20
N GLU A 141 -12.32 -10.50 9.43
CA GLU A 141 -13.58 -11.17 9.72
C GLU A 141 -14.78 -10.33 9.26
N ASN A 142 -15.83 -11.00 8.76
CA ASN A 142 -17.06 -10.33 8.33
C ASN A 142 -16.83 -9.20 7.29
N ALA A 143 -15.83 -9.35 6.43
CA ALA A 143 -15.41 -8.33 5.46
C ALA A 143 -16.56 -7.82 4.58
N ALA A 144 -17.47 -8.70 4.16
CA ALA A 144 -18.64 -8.32 3.35
C ALA A 144 -19.61 -7.40 4.11
N GLN A 145 -19.78 -7.57 5.42
CA GLN A 145 -20.59 -6.66 6.23
C GLN A 145 -19.86 -5.35 6.56
N LEU A 146 -18.53 -5.37 6.57
CA LEU A 146 -17.71 -4.20 6.89
C LEU A 146 -17.71 -3.14 5.77
N VAL A 147 -17.79 -3.59 4.52
CA VAL A 147 -17.76 -2.71 3.34
C VAL A 147 -19.15 -2.17 3.05
N ASP A 148 -19.37 -0.88 3.29
CA ASP A 148 -20.53 -0.17 2.77
C ASP A 148 -20.28 0.23 1.30
N GLN A 149 -20.82 -0.58 0.37
CA GLN A 149 -20.61 -0.37 -1.07
C GLN A 149 -21.12 1.00 -1.54
N ALA A 150 -22.22 1.52 -0.98
CA ALA A 150 -22.78 2.79 -1.43
C ALA A 150 -21.87 3.96 -1.02
N GLN A 151 -21.33 3.93 0.20
CA GLN A 151 -20.34 4.92 0.64
C GLN A 151 -19.02 4.78 -0.11
N LEU A 152 -18.60 3.55 -0.40
CA LEU A 152 -17.39 3.29 -1.19
C LEU A 152 -17.50 3.90 -2.59
N GLU A 153 -18.59 3.63 -3.31
CA GLU A 153 -18.87 4.21 -4.64
C GLU A 153 -18.91 5.75 -4.60
N ALA A 154 -19.39 6.34 -3.50
CA ALA A 154 -19.44 7.79 -3.35
C ALA A 154 -18.06 8.45 -3.21
N ILE A 155 -17.10 7.79 -2.55
CA ILE A 155 -15.75 8.34 -2.35
C ILE A 155 -14.78 8.02 -3.49
N LEU A 156 -14.97 6.91 -4.21
CA LEU A 156 -14.03 6.42 -5.21
C LEU A 156 -13.68 7.43 -6.31
N PRO A 157 -14.61 8.28 -6.82
CA PRO A 157 -14.26 9.33 -7.77
C PRO A 157 -13.25 10.33 -7.20
N GLN A 158 -13.38 10.71 -5.92
CA GLN A 158 -12.48 11.67 -5.26
C GLN A 158 -11.11 11.04 -4.95
N VAL A 159 -11.11 9.76 -4.58
CA VAL A 159 -9.89 8.96 -4.43
C VAL A 159 -9.14 8.91 -5.75
N ALA A 160 -9.82 8.56 -6.84
CA ALA A 160 -9.23 8.49 -8.18
C ALA A 160 -8.67 9.85 -8.62
N GLU A 161 -9.43 10.94 -8.46
CA GLU A 161 -8.96 12.29 -8.77
C GLU A 161 -7.69 12.65 -7.98
N ALA A 162 -7.68 12.39 -6.67
CA ALA A 162 -6.52 12.68 -5.83
C ALA A 162 -5.31 11.83 -6.23
N ALA A 163 -5.54 10.56 -6.59
CA ALA A 163 -4.49 9.65 -7.03
C ALA A 163 -3.91 10.06 -8.38
N TYR A 164 -4.73 10.38 -9.38
CA TYR A 164 -4.22 10.90 -10.67
C TYR A 164 -3.49 12.22 -10.50
N ARG A 165 -4.01 13.13 -9.67
CA ARG A 165 -3.32 14.38 -9.35
C ARG A 165 -1.96 14.12 -8.68
N ALA A 166 -1.89 13.16 -7.76
CA ALA A 166 -0.63 12.78 -7.13
C ALA A 166 0.35 12.16 -8.14
N ARG A 167 -0.12 11.30 -9.04
CA ARG A 167 0.70 10.70 -10.10
C ARG A 167 1.30 11.75 -11.04
N ASP A 168 0.47 12.70 -11.48
CA ASP A 168 0.83 13.59 -12.58
C ASP A 168 1.47 14.92 -12.11
N HIS A 169 1.37 15.26 -10.82
CA HIS A 169 1.80 16.55 -10.28
C HIS A 169 2.67 16.49 -9.02
N SER A 170 3.03 15.30 -8.53
CA SER A 170 3.97 15.23 -7.39
C SER A 170 5.39 15.61 -7.83
N ASP A 171 6.06 16.39 -7.00
CA ASP A 171 7.50 16.65 -7.13
C ASP A 171 8.25 15.51 -6.43
N ARG A 172 8.74 14.55 -7.21
CA ARG A 172 9.51 13.40 -6.72
C ARG A 172 10.67 13.82 -5.82
N THR A 173 11.42 14.87 -6.18
CA THR A 173 12.58 15.33 -5.40
C THR A 173 12.16 15.95 -4.07
N ALA A 174 11.07 16.72 -4.07
CA ALA A 174 10.52 17.26 -2.83
C ALA A 174 10.04 16.14 -1.90
N VAL A 175 9.28 15.16 -2.42
CA VAL A 175 8.79 14.00 -1.65
C VAL A 175 9.94 13.15 -1.11
N GLU A 176 10.99 12.92 -1.91
CA GLU A 176 12.19 12.21 -1.47
C GLU A 176 12.88 12.94 -0.30
N SER A 177 13.02 14.26 -0.41
CA SER A 177 13.65 15.09 0.62
C SER A 177 12.88 15.08 1.94
N THR A 178 11.55 15.24 1.90
CA THR A 178 10.71 15.19 3.10
C THR A 178 10.67 13.79 3.71
N THR A 179 10.64 12.74 2.89
CA THR A 179 10.69 11.35 3.34
C THR A 179 11.99 11.03 4.08
N LEU A 180 13.14 11.46 3.55
CA LEU A 180 14.45 11.31 4.22
C LEU A 180 14.49 12.04 5.57
N ALA A 181 13.93 13.25 5.64
CA ALA A 181 13.87 14.03 6.89
C ALA A 181 12.99 13.35 7.95
N ALA A 182 11.84 12.78 7.54
CA ALA A 182 10.96 12.04 8.43
C ALA A 182 11.63 10.75 8.95
N GLY A 183 12.31 10.00 8.08
CA GLY A 183 13.03 8.78 8.45
C GLY A 183 14.16 9.03 9.46
N GLY A 184 14.94 10.10 9.26
CA GLY A 184 16.02 10.48 10.18
C GLY A 184 15.54 10.95 11.57
N SER A 185 14.34 11.53 11.66
CA SER A 185 13.77 12.04 12.92
C SER A 185 13.19 10.93 13.81
N ALA A 186 12.86 9.77 13.25
CA ALA A 186 12.33 8.63 14.02
C ALA A 186 13.41 7.88 14.84
N HIS A 187 14.69 8.13 14.57
CA HIS A 187 15.84 7.42 15.15
C HIS A 187 16.81 8.32 15.93
N SER A 188 16.45 9.59 16.18
CA SER A 188 17.24 10.57 16.96
C SER A 188 16.79 10.70 18.41
#